data_AF-A0AAD1U8A7-F1
#
_entry.id   AF-A0AAD1U8A7-F1
#
_cell.length_a   1.000
_cell.length_b   1.000
_cell.length_c   1.000
_cell.angle_alpha   90.00
_cell.angle_beta   90.00
_cell.angle_gamma   90.00
#
_symmetry.space_group_name_H-M   'P 1'
#
loop_
_entity.id
_entity.type
_entity.pdbx_description
1 polymer ?
#
loop_
_entity_poly.entity_id
_entity_poly.type
_entity_poly.pdbx_seq_one_letter_code
_entity_poly.pdbx_strand_id
1 'polypeptide(L)'
;MDSPTSSSDEYKECVCCSCEIYGGEKQILCPTGHSFCYDCSEGLIQSGLSDPIKCLPYACFKCSKKMDVSQITKLMNKSQAEIFKKYQALETLDKKKSKLMECPFCNYFEICELSKVSNIFQCKQSGCK
;
A
#
# COMPACT_ATOMS: atom_id res chain seq x y z
N MET A 1 -32.50 -36.40 -3.33
CA MET A 1 -32.04 -35.69 -4.53
C MET A 1 -31.56 -34.34 -4.05
N ASP A 2 -30.28 -34.25 -3.72
CA ASP A 2 -29.66 -33.01 -3.24
C ASP A 2 -29.32 -32.14 -4.45
N SER A 3 -30.00 -31.01 -4.57
CA SER A 3 -29.67 -29.98 -5.55
C SER A 3 -28.31 -29.37 -5.20
N PRO A 4 -27.37 -29.22 -6.14
CA PRO A 4 -26.16 -28.48 -5.87
C PRO A 4 -26.55 -27.00 -5.67
N THR A 5 -26.28 -26.47 -4.48
CA THR A 5 -26.30 -25.02 -4.24
C THR A 5 -25.26 -24.40 -5.14
N SER A 6 -25.73 -23.88 -6.27
CA SER A 6 -25.01 -22.98 -7.15
C SER A 6 -24.37 -21.89 -6.28
N SER A 7 -23.04 -21.91 -6.20
CA SER A 7 -22.26 -20.79 -5.69
C SER A 7 -22.48 -19.64 -6.66
N SER A 8 -23.50 -18.82 -6.41
CA SER A 8 -23.69 -17.58 -7.12
C SER A 8 -22.48 -16.71 -6.82
N ASP A 9 -21.60 -16.55 -7.80
CA ASP A 9 -20.54 -15.55 -7.74
C ASP A 9 -21.18 -14.21 -7.37
N GLU A 10 -20.82 -13.65 -6.21
CA GLU A 10 -21.34 -12.36 -5.75
C GLU A 10 -20.94 -11.29 -6.76
N TYR A 11 -21.89 -10.86 -7.59
CA TYR A 11 -21.76 -9.72 -8.48
C TYR A 11 -21.41 -8.45 -7.68
N LYS A 12 -20.32 -7.77 -8.07
CA LYS A 12 -19.93 -6.47 -7.53
C LYS A 12 -19.57 -5.52 -8.66
N GLU A 13 -19.74 -4.22 -8.44
CA GLU A 13 -19.38 -3.18 -9.40
C GLU A 13 -18.19 -2.38 -8.87
N CYS A 14 -17.20 -2.11 -9.73
CA CYS A 14 -16.09 -1.25 -9.41
C CYS A 14 -16.56 0.19 -9.26
N VAL A 15 -16.33 0.78 -8.10
CA VAL A 15 -16.78 2.16 -7.85
C VAL A 15 -16.07 3.18 -8.76
N CYS A 16 -14.84 2.88 -9.23
CA CYS A 16 -14.02 3.81 -10.03
C CYS A 16 -14.44 3.89 -11.50
N CYS A 17 -14.75 2.75 -12.11
CA CYS A 17 -14.93 2.63 -13.56
C CYS A 17 -16.24 1.93 -13.95
N SER A 18 -17.07 1.55 -12.98
CA SER A 18 -18.34 0.86 -13.20
C SER A 18 -18.24 -0.49 -13.92
N CYS A 19 -17.05 -1.09 -14.00
CA CYS A 19 -16.93 -2.44 -14.54
C CYS A 19 -17.48 -3.48 -13.56
N GLU A 20 -17.94 -4.59 -14.11
CA GLU A 20 -18.33 -5.75 -13.31
C GLU A 20 -17.09 -6.41 -12.71
N ILE A 21 -17.21 -6.88 -11.48
CA ILE A 21 -16.19 -7.61 -10.73
C ILE A 21 -16.77 -9.00 -10.43
N TYR A 22 -16.06 -10.02 -10.92
CA TYR A 22 -16.45 -11.41 -10.71
C TYR A 22 -15.74 -12.00 -9.48
N GLY A 23 -16.37 -13.02 -8.87
CA GLY A 23 -15.84 -13.72 -7.71
C GLY A 23 -14.43 -14.29 -7.96
N GLY A 24 -13.50 -14.06 -7.03
CA GLY A 24 -12.14 -14.59 -7.08
C GLY A 24 -11.07 -13.65 -7.65
N GLU A 25 -11.46 -12.52 -8.25
CA GLU A 25 -10.49 -11.49 -8.66
C GLU A 25 -9.85 -10.81 -7.44
N LYS A 26 -8.56 -10.50 -7.53
CA LYS A 26 -7.88 -9.75 -6.47
C LYS A 26 -8.41 -8.31 -6.47
N GLN A 27 -9.26 -7.99 -5.51
CA GLN A 27 -9.87 -6.67 -5.35
C GLN A 27 -9.48 -6.02 -4.02
N ILE A 28 -9.54 -4.69 -3.96
CA ILE A 28 -9.53 -3.96 -2.69
C ILE A 28 -10.98 -3.61 -2.33
N LEU A 29 -11.36 -3.90 -1.08
CA LEU A 29 -12.62 -3.47 -0.49
C LEU A 29 -12.36 -2.37 0.55
N CYS A 30 -13.01 -1.22 0.40
CA CYS A 30 -12.95 -0.20 1.45
C CYS A 30 -13.75 -0.63 2.70
N PRO A 31 -13.50 -0.04 3.88
CA PRO A 31 -14.20 -0.42 5.12
C PRO A 31 -15.72 -0.26 5.09
N THR A 32 -16.27 0.50 4.13
CA THR A 32 -17.71 0.70 3.95
C THR A 32 -18.30 -0.16 2.84
N GLY A 33 -17.53 -1.07 2.23
CA GLY A 33 -18.01 -2.03 1.24
C GLY A 33 -17.93 -1.61 -0.23
N HIS A 34 -17.36 -0.45 -0.58
CA HIS A 34 -17.08 -0.12 -1.99
C HIS A 34 -15.93 -0.98 -2.53
N SER A 35 -16.18 -1.65 -3.66
CA SER A 35 -15.23 -2.51 -4.36
C SER A 35 -14.43 -1.77 -5.44
N PHE A 36 -13.18 -2.16 -5.61
CA PHE A 36 -12.28 -1.69 -6.65
C PHE A 36 -11.84 -2.89 -7.48
N CYS A 37 -12.03 -2.85 -8.80
CA CYS A 37 -11.49 -3.88 -9.69
C CYS A 37 -9.96 -3.92 -9.62
N TYR A 38 -9.35 -4.97 -10.16
CA TYR A 38 -7.91 -5.15 -10.14
C TYR A 38 -7.17 -3.95 -10.75
N ASP A 39 -7.56 -3.49 -11.94
CA ASP A 39 -6.90 -2.38 -12.63
C ASP A 39 -7.00 -1.06 -11.87
N CYS A 40 -8.16 -0.78 -11.27
CA CYS A 40 -8.34 0.41 -10.44
C CYS A 40 -7.56 0.32 -9.13
N SER A 41 -7.38 -0.89 -8.60
CA SER A 41 -6.54 -1.14 -7.42
C SER A 41 -5.06 -0.93 -7.74
N GLU A 42 -4.58 -1.41 -8.89
CA GLU A 42 -3.22 -1.14 -9.37
C GLU A 42 -2.99 0.35 -9.62
N GLY A 43 -3.94 1.04 -10.26
CA GLY A 43 -3.87 2.49 -10.48
C GLY A 43 -3.81 3.28 -9.17
N LEU A 44 -4.58 2.87 -8.15
CA LEU A 44 -4.49 3.43 -6.81
C LEU A 44 -3.08 3.26 -6.23
N ILE A 45 -2.55 2.03 -6.27
CA ILE A 45 -1.20 1.71 -5.77
C ILE A 45 -0.13 2.54 -6.47
N GLN A 46 -0.15 2.61 -7.80
CA GLN A 46 0.81 3.36 -8.59
C GLN A 46 0.76 4.86 -8.27
N SER A 47 -0.44 5.41 -8.10
CA SER A 47 -0.62 6.82 -7.72
C SER A 47 -0.01 7.11 -6.35
N GLY A 48 -0.23 6.24 -5.36
CA GLY A 48 0.36 6.41 -4.03
C GLY A 48 1.87 6.23 -3.98
N LEU A 49 2.44 5.41 -4.86
CA LEU A 49 3.89 5.28 -4.97
C LEU A 49 4.53 6.45 -5.74
N SER A 50 3.80 7.09 -6.64
CA SER A 50 4.30 8.20 -7.47
C SER A 50 4.25 9.55 -6.75
N ASP A 51 3.18 9.82 -6.00
CA ASP A 51 3.05 11.04 -5.18
C ASP A 51 2.58 10.69 -3.76
N PRO A 52 3.48 10.14 -2.92
CA PRO A 52 3.12 9.67 -1.59
C PRO A 52 2.66 10.78 -0.66
N ILE A 53 3.04 12.04 -0.90
CA ILE A 53 2.66 13.17 -0.05
C ILE A 53 1.16 13.48 -0.21
N LYS A 54 0.61 13.33 -1.43
CA LYS A 54 -0.80 13.63 -1.70
C LYS A 54 -1.71 12.42 -1.60
N CYS A 55 -1.18 11.23 -1.90
CA CYS A 55 -1.97 10.03 -2.09
C CYS A 55 -1.94 9.08 -0.88
N LEU A 56 -1.10 9.36 0.13
CA LEU A 56 -1.06 8.58 1.37
C LEU A 56 -1.60 9.40 2.57
N PRO A 57 -2.33 8.75 3.49
CA PRO A 57 -2.76 7.35 3.44
C PRO A 57 -3.81 7.10 2.35
N TYR A 58 -3.79 5.91 1.74
CA TYR A 58 -4.79 5.54 0.75
C TYR A 58 -6.20 5.69 1.34
N ALA A 59 -7.07 6.39 0.62
CA ALA A 59 -8.46 6.60 1.00
C ALA A 59 -9.38 6.20 -0.15
N CYS A 60 -10.56 5.68 0.19
CA CYS A 60 -11.61 5.44 -0.79
C CYS A 60 -12.04 6.78 -1.40
N PHE A 61 -11.98 6.94 -2.72
CA PHE A 61 -12.40 8.20 -3.35
C PHE A 61 -13.92 8.46 -3.20
N LYS A 62 -14.75 7.42 -2.95
CA LYS A 62 -16.19 7.56 -2.78
C LYS A 62 -16.60 8.03 -1.37
N CYS A 63 -15.96 7.51 -0.33
CA CYS A 63 -16.33 7.80 1.07
C CYS A 63 -15.22 8.37 1.95
N SER A 64 -14.04 8.60 1.37
CA SER A 64 -12.84 9.16 2.01
C SER A 64 -12.33 8.37 3.24
N LYS A 65 -12.84 7.16 3.48
CA LYS A 65 -12.34 6.30 4.56
C LYS A 65 -10.99 5.72 4.18
N LYS A 66 -10.07 5.70 5.14
CA LYS A 66 -8.75 5.09 5.02
C LYS A 66 -8.89 3.62 4.64
N MET A 67 -8.17 3.20 3.61
CA MET A 67 -8.20 1.84 3.10
C MET A 67 -7.36 0.91 3.98
N ASP A 68 -7.70 -0.38 3.97
CA ASP A 68 -6.93 -1.39 4.69
C ASP A 68 -5.60 -1.66 3.97
N VAL A 69 -4.51 -1.29 4.65
CA VAL A 69 -3.13 -1.51 4.23
C VAL A 69 -2.85 -2.98 3.92
N SER A 70 -3.47 -3.92 4.64
CA SER A 70 -3.27 -5.35 4.45
C SER A 70 -3.75 -5.82 3.07
N GLN A 71 -4.85 -5.26 2.56
CA GLN A 71 -5.37 -5.57 1.24
C GLN A 71 -4.51 -4.96 0.13
N ILE A 72 -4.11 -3.69 0.32
CA ILE A 72 -3.24 -2.98 -0.62
C ILE A 72 -1.89 -3.68 -0.81
N THR A 73 -1.26 -4.06 0.30
CA THR A 73 0.07 -4.71 0.28
C THR A 73 0.07 -6.11 -0.33
N LYS A 74 -1.08 -6.82 -0.35
CA LYS A 74 -1.22 -8.12 -1.03
C LYS A 74 -1.19 -8.01 -2.56
N LEU A 75 -1.52 -6.84 -3.10
CA LEU A 75 -1.47 -6.57 -4.54
C LEU A 75 -0.11 -6.08 -4.99
N MET A 76 0.65 -5.45 -4.09
CA MET A 76 1.99 -4.96 -4.38
C MET A 76 2.99 -6.10 -4.64
N ASN A 77 3.86 -5.90 -5.63
CA ASN A 77 5.08 -6.68 -5.75
C ASN A 77 6.08 -6.33 -4.64
N LYS A 78 7.15 -7.13 -4.50
CA LYS A 78 8.14 -6.95 -3.43
C LYS A 78 8.76 -5.54 -3.41
N SER A 79 9.11 -5.00 -4.57
CA SER A 79 9.72 -3.67 -4.68
C SER A 79 8.74 -2.56 -4.28
N GLN A 80 7.50 -2.62 -4.78
CA GLN A 80 6.43 -1.70 -4.40
C GLN A 80 6.17 -1.73 -2.89
N ALA A 81 6.12 -2.92 -2.29
CA ALA A 81 5.91 -3.08 -0.86
C ALA A 81 7.05 -2.50 -0.01
N GLU A 82 8.30 -2.61 -0.45
CA GLU A 82 9.47 -2.00 0.22
C GLU A 82 9.39 -0.47 0.19
N ILE A 83 9.09 0.11 -0.97
CA ILE A 83 8.91 1.57 -1.12
C ILE A 83 7.73 2.05 -0.27
N PHE A 84 6.62 1.33 -0.29
CA PHE A 84 5.45 1.70 0.50
C PHE A 84 5.72 1.69 2.01
N LYS A 85 6.46 0.70 2.52
CA LYS A 85 6.90 0.66 3.93
C LYS A 85 7.71 1.90 4.32
N LYS A 86 8.59 2.37 3.43
CA LYS A 86 9.33 3.62 3.64
C LYS A 86 8.39 4.82 3.77
N TYR A 87 7.39 4.93 2.91
CA TYR A 87 6.43 6.04 2.99
C TYR A 87 5.55 5.99 4.25
N GLN A 88 5.13 4.81 4.69
CA GLN A 88 4.44 4.65 5.97
C GLN A 88 5.32 5.06 7.16
N ALA A 89 6.61 4.72 7.11
CA ALA A 89 7.58 5.17 8.11
C ALA A 89 7.70 6.70 8.13
N LEU A 90 7.69 7.36 6.98
CA LEU A 90 7.73 8.83 6.90
C LEU A 90 6.46 9.51 7.43
N GLU A 91 5.27 8.91 7.22
CA GLU A 91 4.00 9.42 7.74
C GLU A 91 3.97 9.43 9.28
N THR A 92 4.60 8.43 9.90
CA THR A 92 4.62 8.23 11.36
C THR A 92 5.86 8.84 12.04
N LEU A 93 6.79 9.39 11.27
CA LEU A 93 8.05 9.94 11.77
C LEU A 93 7.83 11.26 12.53
N ASP A 94 8.18 11.28 13.82
CA ASP A 94 8.36 12.54 14.54
C ASP A 94 9.64 13.24 14.05
N LYS A 95 9.48 14.13 13.07
CA LYS A 95 10.58 14.87 12.43
C LYS A 95 11.38 15.76 13.41
N LYS A 96 10.87 16.03 14.61
CA LYS A 96 11.60 16.79 15.64
C LYS A 96 12.57 15.93 16.44
N LYS A 97 12.35 14.61 16.49
CA LYS A 97 13.12 13.68 17.32
C LYS A 97 13.89 12.65 16.51
N SER A 98 13.44 12.38 15.29
CA SER A 98 13.96 11.30 14.48
C SER A 98 14.10 11.73 13.02
N LYS A 99 15.03 11.10 12.32
CA LYS A 99 15.15 11.20 10.86
C LYS A 99 15.17 9.82 10.23
N LEU A 100 14.66 9.72 9.01
CA LEU A 100 14.84 8.56 8.16
C LEU A 100 16.18 8.70 7.43
N MET A 101 17.02 7.68 7.53
CA MET A 101 18.27 7.56 6.78
C MET A 101 18.10 6.48 5.74
N GLU A 102 18.51 6.76 4.51
CA GLU A 102 18.37 5.85 3.37
C GLU A 102 19.72 5.51 2.76
N CYS A 103 19.85 4.28 2.29
CA CYS A 103 20.98 3.89 1.47
C CYS A 103 20.80 4.45 0.05
N PRO A 104 21.83 5.09 -0.53
CA PRO A 104 21.74 5.59 -1.91
C PRO A 104 21.82 4.47 -2.97
N PHE A 105 22.20 3.24 -2.59
CA PHE A 105 22.44 2.13 -3.51
C PHE A 105 21.37 1.02 -3.44
N CYS A 106 20.52 1.01 -2.41
CA CYS A 106 19.45 0.01 -2.27
C CYS A 106 18.26 0.56 -1.47
N ASN A 107 17.17 -0.21 -1.37
CA ASN A 107 15.94 0.19 -0.66
C ASN A 107 16.05 0.15 0.88
N TYR A 108 17.24 -0.10 1.45
CA TYR A 108 17.43 -0.13 2.89
C TYR A 108 17.28 1.26 3.50
N PHE A 109 16.47 1.34 4.55
CA PHE A 109 16.32 2.56 5.36
C PHE A 109 16.20 2.21 6.84
N GLU A 110 16.52 3.18 7.69
CA GLU A 110 16.32 3.08 9.14
C GLU A 110 15.88 4.43 9.72
N ILE A 111 15.12 4.38 10.80
CA ILE A 111 14.74 5.56 11.57
C ILE A 111 15.74 5.71 12.71
N CYS A 112 16.41 6.86 12.78
CA CYS A 112 17.39 7.17 13.81
C CYS A 112 16.90 8.34 14.67
N GLU A 113 17.01 8.23 15.99
CA GLU A 113 16.84 9.36 16.90
C GLU A 113 17.95 10.40 16.66
N LEU A 114 17.57 11.67 16.46
CA LEU A 114 18.50 12.76 16.17
C LEU A 114 19.60 12.90 17.24
N SER A 115 19.29 12.61 18.51
CA SER A 115 20.26 12.62 19.62
C SER A 115 21.33 11.54 19.53
N LYS A 116 21.10 10.47 18.75
CA LYS A 116 21.98 9.30 18.60
C LYS A 116 22.53 9.17 17.18
N VAL A 117 22.24 10.12 16.29
CA VAL A 117 22.72 10.08 14.90
C VAL A 117 24.24 10.24 14.88
N SER A 118 24.93 9.20 14.44
CA SER A 118 26.31 9.26 13.99
C SER A 118 26.39 10.02 12.66
N ASN A 119 27.51 10.71 12.40
CA ASN A 119 27.78 11.36 11.11
C ASN A 119 27.92 10.37 9.94
N ILE A 120 28.11 9.08 10.25
CA ILE A 120 28.29 8.00 9.28
C ILE A 120 27.06 7.10 9.31
N PHE A 121 26.44 6.94 8.14
CA PHE A 121 25.40 5.94 7.89
C PHE A 121 26.03 4.69 7.27
N GLN A 122 25.75 3.52 7.83
CA GLN A 122 26.23 2.25 7.30
C GLN A 122 25.03 1.37 6.92
N CYS A 123 24.92 1.05 5.63
CA CYS A 123 23.91 0.11 5.17
C CYS A 123 24.13 -1.28 5.79
N LYS A 124 23.08 -1.85 6.39
CA LYS A 124 23.13 -3.19 7.00
C LYS A 124 22.60 -4.29 6.09
N GLN A 125 22.18 -3.93 4.87
CA GLN A 125 21.68 -4.89 3.88
C GLN A 125 22.85 -5.71 3.31
N SER A 126 22.74 -7.03 3.40
CA SER A 126 23.71 -7.93 2.77
C SER A 126 23.70 -7.77 1.26
N GLY A 127 24.90 -7.64 0.66
CA GLY A 127 25.05 -7.52 -0.79
C GLY A 127 24.81 -6.12 -1.37
N CYS A 128 24.67 -5.09 -0.53
CA CYS A 128 24.71 -3.69 -0.98
C CYS A 128 26.11 -3.37 -1.55
N LYS A 129 26.18 -2.90 -2.79
CA LYS A 129 27.41 -2.49 -3.49
C LYS A 129 27.23 -1.13 -4.13
#